data_AF-A0A952DKM7-F1
#
_entry.id   AF-A0A952DKM7-F1
#
_cell.length_a   1.000
_cell.length_b   1.000
_cell.length_c   1.000
_cell.angle_alpha   90.00
_cell.angle_beta   90.00
_cell.angle_gamma   90.00
#
_symmetry.space_group_name_H-M   'P 1'
#
loop_
_entity.id
_entity.type
_entity.pdbx_description
1 polymer ?
#
loop_
_entity_poly.entity_id
_entity_poly.type
_entity_poly.pdbx_seq_one_letter_code
_entity_poly.pdbx_strand_id
1 'polypeptide(L)'
;MSSQQSQPPQAPGQPAADPAPANQPSAAQQTLNGAVTQKQIGKYTVTVDRSKCISAASCVAIAPKVFELDEENLARVISQDGNDDDTKLLAAQSCPTAAITVVNNETGEQVWPPQ
;
A
#
# COMPACT_ATOMS: atom_id res chain seq x y z
N MET A 1 -51.13 41.73 -4.95
CA MET A 1 -51.47 40.74 -3.91
C MET A 1 -51.73 39.42 -4.65
N SER A 2 -50.66 38.75 -5.08
CA SER A 2 -49.99 37.66 -4.35
C SER A 2 -50.82 36.38 -4.38
N SER A 3 -50.49 35.44 -5.27
CA SER A 3 -50.84 34.01 -5.14
C SER A 3 -50.03 33.20 -6.17
N GLN A 4 -48.71 33.17 -5.99
CA GLN A 4 -47.87 32.18 -6.67
C GLN A 4 -48.20 30.80 -6.11
N GLN A 5 -48.42 29.85 -7.02
CA GLN A 5 -48.69 28.45 -6.74
C GLN A 5 -47.43 27.80 -6.15
N SER A 6 -47.53 27.29 -4.93
CA SER A 6 -46.47 26.52 -4.27
C SER A 6 -47.08 25.22 -3.76
N GLN A 7 -46.71 24.10 -4.39
CA GLN A 7 -46.98 22.77 -3.87
C GLN A 7 -45.90 22.37 -2.84
N PRO A 8 -46.26 21.64 -1.76
CA PRO A 8 -45.32 20.92 -0.89
C PRO A 8 -44.91 19.59 -1.58
N PRO A 9 -43.90 18.80 -1.15
CA PRO A 9 -43.46 18.47 0.21
C PRO A 9 -41.91 18.45 0.37
N GLN A 10 -41.30 18.22 1.53
CA GLN A 10 -40.85 16.91 2.02
C GLN A 10 -40.20 17.08 3.40
N ALA A 11 -40.44 16.12 4.29
CA ALA A 11 -39.79 16.01 5.61
C ALA A 11 -38.82 14.79 5.59
N PRO A 12 -38.03 14.58 6.66
CA PRO A 12 -36.58 14.66 6.69
C PRO A 12 -35.89 13.32 6.46
N GLY A 13 -34.75 13.34 5.75
CA GLY A 13 -33.89 12.16 5.55
C GLY A 13 -32.44 12.52 5.83
N GLN A 14 -32.09 12.60 7.12
CA GLN A 14 -30.69 12.65 7.58
C GLN A 14 -30.10 11.24 7.48
N PRO A 15 -29.04 10.99 6.69
CA PRO A 15 -28.21 9.82 6.93
C PRO A 15 -27.31 10.10 8.13
N ALA A 16 -27.61 9.42 9.23
CA ALA A 16 -26.67 9.20 10.32
C ALA A 16 -25.66 8.12 9.89
N ALA A 17 -24.37 8.46 9.94
CA ALA A 17 -23.23 7.54 10.01
C ALA A 17 -22.06 8.36 10.61
N ASP A 18 -22.07 8.49 11.93
CA ASP A 18 -21.16 7.77 12.86
C ASP A 18 -19.84 8.54 13.10
N PRO A 19 -19.68 9.17 14.29
CA PRO A 19 -18.37 9.65 14.71
C PRO A 19 -17.47 8.44 14.98
N ALA A 20 -16.30 8.42 14.34
CA ALA A 20 -15.25 7.45 14.58
C ALA A 20 -15.01 7.28 16.10
N PRO A 21 -15.12 6.06 16.66
CA PRO A 21 -14.79 5.84 18.05
C PRO A 21 -13.28 5.95 18.23
N ALA A 22 -12.88 6.91 19.05
CA ALA A 22 -11.63 6.84 19.79
C ALA A 22 -11.63 5.55 20.63
N ASN A 23 -10.85 4.55 20.22
CA ASN A 23 -10.50 3.46 21.12
C ASN A 23 -9.05 3.02 20.87
N GLN A 24 -8.19 3.50 21.77
CA GLN A 24 -6.83 3.03 21.99
C GLN A 24 -6.86 1.59 22.57
N PRO A 25 -5.73 0.86 22.54
CA PRO A 25 -5.66 -0.58 22.32
C PRO A 25 -5.78 -1.39 23.61
N SER A 26 -6.40 -2.56 23.56
CA SER A 26 -6.30 -3.57 24.64
C SER A 26 -6.60 -4.98 24.16
N ALA A 27 -5.69 -5.91 24.53
CA ALA A 27 -5.69 -7.37 24.36
C ALA A 27 -5.45 -7.86 22.91
N ALA A 28 -4.32 -8.47 22.55
CA ALA A 28 -3.58 -9.48 23.30
C ALA A 28 -2.07 -9.21 23.28
N GLN A 29 -1.51 -8.96 24.46
CA GLN A 29 -0.09 -9.12 24.70
C GLN A 29 0.20 -10.62 24.67
N GLN A 30 0.78 -11.12 23.58
CA GLN A 30 1.37 -12.45 23.56
C GLN A 30 2.71 -12.35 24.27
N THR A 31 2.73 -12.80 25.53
CA THR A 31 3.94 -13.07 26.29
C THR A 31 4.68 -14.25 25.63
N LEU A 32 5.83 -14.00 25.01
CA LEU A 32 6.77 -15.06 24.65
C LEU A 32 8.13 -14.77 25.29
N ASN A 33 8.55 -15.72 26.10
CA ASN A 33 9.81 -15.74 26.82
C ASN A 33 10.98 -15.82 25.82
N GLY A 34 11.89 -14.84 25.87
CA GLY A 34 13.26 -14.93 25.34
C GLY A 34 13.48 -15.58 23.96
N ALA A 35 13.14 -14.89 22.87
CA ALA A 35 13.59 -15.25 21.53
C ALA A 35 14.13 -14.01 20.82
N VAL A 36 15.38 -14.10 20.35
CA VAL A 36 16.02 -13.10 19.50
C VAL A 36 15.07 -12.66 18.39
N THR A 37 14.78 -11.35 18.30
CA THR A 37 14.10 -10.76 17.13
C THR A 37 15.05 -10.86 15.94
N GLN A 38 15.19 -12.05 15.35
CA GLN A 38 15.83 -12.20 14.05
C GLN A 38 14.87 -11.58 13.02
N LYS A 39 14.98 -10.26 12.85
CA LYS A 39 14.44 -9.56 11.68
C LYS A 39 15.15 -10.20 10.49
N GLN A 40 14.50 -11.16 9.84
CA GLN A 40 15.01 -11.69 8.58
C GLN A 40 15.17 -10.49 7.64
N ILE A 41 16.42 -10.21 7.30
CA ILE A 41 16.75 -9.23 6.27
C ILE A 41 16.24 -9.88 4.98
N GLY A 42 15.29 -9.22 4.33
CA GLY A 42 14.57 -9.82 3.20
C GLY A 42 15.53 -10.30 2.11
N LYS A 43 15.31 -11.53 1.61
CA LYS A 43 16.09 -12.16 0.53
C LYS A 43 16.01 -11.37 -0.78
N TYR A 44 14.93 -10.59 -0.97
CA TYR A 44 14.69 -9.84 -2.20
C TYR A 44 14.92 -8.34 -2.03
N THR A 45 15.70 -7.79 -2.95
CA THR A 45 15.83 -6.35 -3.20
C THR A 45 14.95 -5.96 -4.37
N VAL A 46 14.23 -4.85 -4.22
CA VAL A 46 13.42 -4.28 -5.29
C VAL A 46 13.97 -2.97 -5.80
N THR A 47 13.89 -2.76 -7.10
CA THR A 47 14.31 -1.52 -7.76
C THR A 47 13.21 -1.08 -8.74
N VAL A 48 12.96 0.22 -8.84
CA VAL A 48 11.99 0.78 -9.79
C VAL A 48 12.74 1.42 -10.97
N ASP A 49 12.44 0.95 -12.18
CA ASP A 49 12.81 1.62 -13.43
C ASP A 49 11.78 2.73 -13.73
N ARG A 50 12.14 3.96 -13.38
CA ARG A 50 11.31 5.16 -13.58
C ARG A 50 10.94 5.36 -15.05
N SER A 51 11.74 4.90 -16.00
CA SER A 51 11.50 5.08 -17.44
C SER A 51 10.33 4.24 -17.94
N LYS A 52 9.98 3.17 -17.22
CA LYS A 52 8.85 2.27 -17.54
C LYS A 52 7.66 2.49 -16.61
N CYS A 53 7.81 3.30 -15.58
CA CYS A 53 6.76 3.55 -14.59
C CYS A 53 5.68 4.47 -15.19
N ILE A 54 4.44 3.99 -15.24
CA ILE A 54 3.29 4.74 -15.78
C ILE A 54 2.36 5.28 -14.67
N SER A 55 2.91 5.47 -13.46
CA SER A 55 2.15 5.98 -12.29
C SER A 55 0.89 5.18 -11.92
N ALA A 56 0.86 3.88 -12.18
CA ALA A 56 -0.30 3.03 -11.88
C ALA A 56 -0.57 2.83 -10.37
N ALA A 57 0.40 3.16 -9.50
CA ALA A 57 0.33 3.09 -8.04
C ALA A 57 0.02 1.71 -7.41
N SER A 58 -0.09 0.62 -8.19
CA SER A 58 -0.39 -0.73 -7.67
C SER A 58 0.62 -1.21 -6.64
N CYS A 59 1.91 -0.89 -6.83
CA CYS A 59 2.98 -1.25 -5.90
C CYS A 59 2.84 -0.55 -4.54
N VAL A 60 2.40 0.71 -4.52
CA VAL A 60 2.15 1.47 -3.28
C VAL A 60 0.93 0.91 -2.56
N ALA A 61 -0.12 0.49 -3.29
CA ALA A 61 -1.29 -0.13 -2.69
C ALA A 61 -0.98 -1.47 -2.00
N ILE A 62 -0.05 -2.26 -2.56
CA ILE A 62 0.33 -3.58 -2.03
C ILE A 62 1.40 -3.46 -0.93
N ALA A 63 2.42 -2.62 -1.16
CA ALA A 63 3.59 -2.51 -0.30
C ALA A 63 3.88 -1.03 0.04
N PRO A 64 2.99 -0.33 0.77
CA PRO A 64 3.10 1.10 1.07
C PRO A 64 4.29 1.45 1.98
N LYS A 65 4.90 0.45 2.63
CA LYS A 65 6.11 0.65 3.44
C LYS A 65 7.40 0.47 2.63
N VAL A 66 7.30 -0.04 1.40
CA VAL A 66 8.43 -0.26 0.49
C VAL A 66 8.42 0.75 -0.64
N PHE A 67 7.25 1.10 -1.17
CA PHE A 67 7.10 2.04 -2.27
C PHE A 67 6.26 3.24 -1.86
N GLU A 68 6.62 4.42 -2.37
CA GLU A 68 5.77 5.60 -2.38
C GLU A 68 5.79 6.25 -3.77
N LEU A 69 4.86 7.17 -4.02
CA LEU A 69 4.95 8.05 -5.18
C LEU A 69 5.71 9.32 -4.80
N ASP A 70 6.63 9.76 -5.65
CA ASP A 70 7.28 11.06 -5.50
C ASP A 70 6.49 12.20 -6.13
N GLU A 71 7.09 13.39 -6.18
CA GLU A 71 6.51 14.64 -6.68
C GLU A 71 6.09 14.55 -8.16
N GLU A 72 6.72 13.70 -8.96
CA GLU A 72 6.37 13.42 -10.36
C GLU A 72 5.29 12.32 -10.49
N ASN A 73 4.71 11.87 -9.38
CA ASN A 73 3.81 10.71 -9.30
C ASN A 73 4.44 9.39 -9.79
N LEU A 74 5.77 9.29 -9.82
CA LEU A 74 6.48 8.06 -10.15
C LEU A 74 6.75 7.26 -8.88
N ALA A 75 6.72 5.93 -9.01
CA ALA A 75 7.02 5.06 -7.87
C ALA A 75 8.52 5.15 -7.53
N ARG A 76 8.83 5.26 -6.23
CA ARG A 76 10.18 5.15 -5.68
C ARG A 76 10.21 4.20 -4.49
N VAL A 77 11.37 3.57 -4.27
CA VAL A 77 11.58 2.69 -3.12
C VAL A 77 12.01 3.52 -1.91
N ILE A 78 11.37 3.29 -0.77
CA ILE A 78 11.58 4.03 0.48
C ILE A 78 12.21 3.16 1.56
N SER A 79 11.99 1.85 1.49
CA SER A 79 12.59 0.88 2.40
C SER A 79 12.66 -0.50 1.77
N GLN A 80 13.84 -1.12 1.75
CA GLN A 80 13.99 -2.53 1.39
C GLN A 80 13.50 -3.47 2.50
N ASP A 81 13.18 -2.94 3.68
CA ASP A 81 12.79 -3.72 4.86
C ASP A 81 11.34 -3.43 5.30
N GLY A 82 10.62 -2.60 4.55
CA GLY A 82 9.28 -2.15 4.94
C GLY A 82 8.22 -3.25 4.96
N ASN A 83 8.41 -4.29 4.15
CA ASN A 83 7.53 -5.45 4.03
C ASN A 83 8.33 -6.72 3.77
N ASP A 84 7.68 -7.87 3.99
CA ASP A 84 8.23 -9.20 3.70
C ASP A 84 8.46 -9.41 2.19
N ASP A 85 9.34 -10.36 1.86
CA ASP A 85 9.77 -10.64 0.49
C ASP A 85 8.62 -11.03 -0.46
N ASP A 86 7.63 -11.78 0.04
CA ASP A 86 6.45 -12.14 -0.74
C ASP A 86 5.62 -10.91 -1.12
N THR A 87 5.52 -9.92 -0.22
CA THR A 87 4.80 -8.67 -0.47
C THR A 87 5.54 -7.82 -1.50
N LYS A 88 6.86 -7.76 -1.43
CA LYS A 88 7.69 -7.09 -2.45
C LYS A 88 7.54 -7.72 -3.84
N LEU A 89 7.59 -9.06 -3.88
CA LEU A 89 7.45 -9.81 -5.13
C LEU A 89 6.04 -9.65 -5.71
N LEU A 90 5.01 -9.65 -4.87
CA LEU A 90 3.63 -9.39 -5.30
C LEU A 90 3.46 -7.96 -5.85
N ALA A 91 4.05 -6.96 -5.19
CA ALA A 91 4.03 -5.58 -5.67
C ALA A 91 4.70 -5.45 -7.05
N ALA A 92 5.79 -6.18 -7.29
CA ALA A 92 6.46 -6.21 -8.58
C ALA A 92 5.62 -6.88 -9.68
N GLN A 93 4.98 -8.02 -9.37
CA GLN A 93 4.07 -8.73 -10.29
C GLN A 93 2.80 -7.93 -10.62
N SER A 94 2.35 -7.07 -9.70
CA SER A 94 1.19 -6.19 -9.91
C SER A 94 1.50 -5.00 -10.83
N CYS A 95 2.77 -4.74 -11.14
CA CYS A 95 3.15 -3.65 -12.02
C CYS A 95 2.77 -3.97 -13.48
N PRO A 96 1.85 -3.21 -14.11
CA PRO A 96 1.35 -3.52 -15.46
C PRO A 96 2.42 -3.40 -16.55
N THR A 97 3.48 -2.62 -16.31
CA THR A 97 4.59 -2.42 -17.24
C THR A 97 5.87 -3.14 -16.83
N ALA A 98 5.79 -3.98 -15.79
CA ALA A 98 6.95 -4.67 -15.21
C ALA A 98 8.13 -3.72 -14.92
N ALA A 99 7.84 -2.50 -14.46
CA ALA A 99 8.84 -1.48 -14.13
C ALA A 99 9.60 -1.77 -12.82
N ILE A 100 9.20 -2.78 -12.07
CA ILE A 100 9.82 -3.14 -10.80
C ILE A 100 10.63 -4.41 -11.02
N THR A 101 11.92 -4.35 -10.72
CA THR A 101 12.84 -5.49 -10.76
C THR A 101 13.02 -6.06 -9.35
N VAL A 102 12.99 -7.38 -9.23
CA VAL A 102 13.23 -8.11 -7.98
C VAL A 102 14.49 -8.94 -8.17
N VAL A 103 15.48 -8.73 -7.31
CA VAL A 103 16.76 -9.46 -7.32
C VAL A 103 16.92 -10.21 -6.01
N ASN A 104 17.34 -11.47 -6.08
CA ASN A 104 17.76 -12.23 -4.92
C ASN A 104 19.15 -11.77 -4.48
N ASN A 105 19.25 -11.27 -3.25
CA ASN A 105 20.53 -10.77 -2.71
C ASN A 105 21.55 -11.88 -2.43
N GLU A 106 21.10 -13.12 -2.22
CA GLU A 106 21.97 -14.26 -1.93
C GLU A 106 22.61 -14.82 -3.21
N THR A 107 21.82 -14.90 -4.29
CA THR A 107 22.28 -15.47 -5.58
C THR A 107 22.68 -14.42 -6.61
N GLY A 108 22.25 -13.17 -6.44
CA GLY A 108 22.37 -12.11 -7.44
C GLY A 108 21.43 -12.28 -8.64
N GLU A 109 20.53 -13.27 -8.61
CA GLU A 109 19.64 -13.58 -9.74
C GLU A 109 18.41 -12.65 -9.76
N GLN A 110 18.06 -12.17 -10.95
CA GLN A 110 16.80 -11.47 -11.16
C GLN A 110 15.65 -12.48 -11.14
N VAL A 111 14.79 -12.37 -10.13
CA VAL A 111 13.60 -13.21 -9.96
C VAL A 111 12.42 -12.66 -10.78
N TRP A 112 12.35 -11.34 -10.95
CA TRP A 112 11.32 -10.66 -11.73
C TRP A 112 11.87 -9.38 -12.37
N PRO A 113 11.43 -9.01 -13.58
CA PRO A 113 10.56 -9.77 -14.49
C PRO A 113 11.26 -11.00 -15.12
N PRO A 114 10.50 -12.05 -15.51
CA PRO A 114 11.04 -13.17 -16.27
C PRO A 114 11.56 -12.68 -17.62
N GLN A 115 12.71 -13.20 -18.05
CA GLN A 115 13.34 -12.89 -19.34
C GLN A 115 12.71 -13.70 -20.48
#